data_AF-A0A919S9C4-F1
#
_entry.id   AF-A0A919S9C4-F1
#
_cell.length_a   1.000
_cell.length_b   1.000
_cell.length_c   1.000
_cell.angle_alpha   90.00
_cell.angle_beta   90.00
_cell.angle_gamma   90.00
#
_symmetry.space_group_name_H-M   'P 1'
#
loop_
_entity.id
_entity.type
_entity.pdbx_description
1 polymer ?
#
loop_
_entity_poly.entity_id
_entity_poly.type
_entity_poly.pdbx_seq_one_letter_code
_entity_poly.pdbx_strand_id
1 'polypeptide(L)'
;MSRTPEVSGVEADDRTVGGLLAYQALIEIRALAGKPSRHPGTVNADEVLMEIRVLADRAHNLPLGPGPRGRWRAARARHAGPREQAMRARPMSYTWHTTGEQGRVWMLRHISEAGYRWTPPPPLPTSGRNADAWSFRRWLRALVARLR
;
A
#
# COMPACT_ATOMS: atom_id res chain seq x y z
N MET A 1 36.39 11.92 4.17
CA MET A 1 35.61 11.11 3.22
C MET A 1 34.51 10.40 4.00
N SER A 2 33.30 10.96 4.03
CA SER A 2 32.18 10.39 4.77
C SER A 2 31.50 9.32 3.91
N ARG A 3 31.63 8.05 4.29
CA ARG A 3 30.81 6.95 3.73
C ARG A 3 29.36 7.25 4.10
N THR A 4 28.54 7.59 3.10
CA THR A 4 27.09 7.51 3.22
C THR A 4 26.75 6.05 3.57
N PRO A 5 25.97 5.79 4.63
CA PRO A 5 25.53 4.44 4.93
C PRO A 5 24.69 3.98 3.75
N GLU A 6 25.18 2.95 3.06
CA GLU A 6 24.44 2.27 2.03
C GLU A 6 23.26 1.59 2.72
N VAL A 7 22.08 2.19 2.63
CA VAL A 7 20.85 1.63 3.23
C VAL A 7 20.55 0.33 2.51
N SER A 8 21.05 -0.79 3.03
CA SER A 8 21.02 -2.13 2.42
C SER A 8 19.65 -2.81 2.55
N GLY A 9 18.59 -2.17 2.04
CA GLY A 9 17.28 -2.82 1.96
C GLY A 9 17.16 -3.74 0.74
N VAL A 10 16.35 -4.79 0.85
CA VAL A 10 16.02 -5.72 -0.25
C VAL A 10 14.97 -5.07 -1.16
N GLU A 11 15.20 -5.03 -2.47
CA GLU A 11 14.18 -4.53 -3.41
C GLU A 11 12.97 -5.47 -3.43
N ALA A 12 11.78 -4.92 -3.22
CA ALA A 12 10.54 -5.68 -3.17
C ALA A 12 9.55 -5.24 -4.25
N ASP A 13 8.91 -6.22 -4.89
CA ASP A 13 7.80 -5.94 -5.80
C ASP A 13 6.49 -5.67 -5.05
N ASP A 14 5.50 -5.16 -5.78
CA ASP A 14 4.19 -4.79 -5.23
C ASP A 14 3.47 -5.97 -4.54
N ARG A 15 3.70 -7.22 -4.96
CA ARG A 15 3.04 -8.39 -4.37
C ARG A 15 3.72 -8.85 -3.09
N THR A 16 5.04 -8.80 -3.04
CA THR A 16 5.84 -9.06 -1.84
C THR A 16 5.45 -8.07 -0.75
N VAL A 17 5.38 -6.78 -1.10
CA VAL A 17 4.88 -5.73 -0.20
C VAL A 17 3.42 -5.97 0.18
N GLY A 18 2.56 -6.34 -0.76
CA GLY A 18 1.16 -6.67 -0.48
C GLY A 18 1.01 -7.81 0.55
N GLY A 19 1.80 -8.87 0.41
CA GLY A 19 1.82 -9.99 1.35
C GLY A 19 2.30 -9.59 2.75
N LEU A 20 3.41 -8.85 2.83
CA LEU A 20 3.91 -8.30 4.10
C LEU A 20 2.84 -7.46 4.80
N LEU A 21 2.25 -6.50 4.10
CA LEU A 21 1.28 -5.58 4.69
C LEU A 21 0.01 -6.30 5.15
N ALA A 22 -0.45 -7.33 4.45
CA ALA A 22 -1.60 -8.11 4.90
C ALA A 22 -1.28 -8.90 6.18
N TYR A 23 -0.07 -9.46 6.26
CA TYR A 23 0.41 -10.11 7.47
C TYR A 23 0.47 -9.13 8.66
N GLN A 24 1.01 -7.93 8.45
CA GLN A 24 1.07 -6.89 9.49
C GLN A 24 -0.32 -6.43 9.93
N ALA A 25 -1.25 -6.21 8.99
CA ALA A 25 -2.63 -5.88 9.31
C ALA A 25 -3.29 -6.97 10.17
N LEU A 26 -3.05 -8.25 9.88
CA LEU A 26 -3.57 -9.36 10.68
C LEU A 26 -3.00 -9.39 12.10
N ILE A 27 -1.70 -9.13 12.27
CA ILE A 27 -1.07 -9.03 13.59
C ILE A 27 -1.72 -7.89 14.40
N GLU A 28 -1.86 -6.72 13.80
CA GLU A 28 -2.46 -5.56 14.48
C GLU A 28 -3.93 -5.82 14.84
N ILE A 29 -4.73 -6.40 13.93
CA ILE A 29 -6.11 -6.80 14.22
C ILE A 29 -6.16 -7.76 15.41
N ARG A 30 -5.30 -8.78 15.45
CA ARG A 30 -5.24 -9.74 16.56
C ARG A 30 -4.86 -9.06 17.88
N ALA A 31 -3.92 -8.12 17.84
CA ALA A 31 -3.54 -7.35 19.01
C ALA A 31 -4.72 -6.50 19.52
N LEU A 32 -5.41 -5.80 18.62
CA LEU A 32 -6.57 -4.96 18.90
C LEU A 32 -7.75 -5.76 19.47
N ALA A 33 -8.09 -6.89 18.86
CA ALA A 33 -9.19 -7.74 19.31
C ALA A 33 -9.02 -8.24 20.74
N GLY A 34 -7.77 -8.40 21.21
CA GLY A 34 -7.47 -8.79 22.59
C GLY A 34 -7.43 -7.63 23.59
N LYS A 35 -7.37 -6.36 23.15
CA LYS A 35 -7.20 -5.19 24.04
C LYS A 35 -8.37 -5.03 25.04
N PRO A 36 -9.65 -5.09 24.65
CA PRO A 36 -10.76 -4.88 25.58
C PRO A 36 -10.76 -5.89 26.74
N SER A 37 -10.39 -7.14 26.47
CA SER A 37 -10.31 -8.18 27.50
C SER A 37 -9.09 -8.03 28.42
N ARG A 38 -7.95 -7.56 27.89
CA ARG A 38 -6.73 -7.38 28.70
C ARG A 38 -6.76 -6.13 29.57
N HIS A 39 -7.47 -5.10 29.15
CA HIS A 39 -7.53 -3.81 29.84
C HIS A 39 -8.95 -3.27 29.94
N PRO A 40 -9.85 -3.97 30.67
CA PRO A 40 -11.23 -3.57 30.81
C PRO A 40 -11.35 -2.16 31.40
N GLY A 41 -12.23 -1.33 30.85
CA GLY A 41 -12.48 0.04 31.32
C GLY A 41 -11.46 1.10 30.89
N THR A 42 -10.32 0.71 30.32
CA THR A 42 -9.31 1.65 29.81
C THR A 42 -9.36 1.88 28.31
N VAL A 43 -10.02 0.98 27.57
CA VAL A 43 -10.09 1.01 26.11
C VAL A 43 -11.54 1.11 25.67
N ASN A 44 -11.83 2.05 24.78
CA ASN A 44 -13.14 2.15 24.15
C ASN A 44 -13.29 1.05 23.09
N ALA A 45 -14.26 0.17 23.27
CA ALA A 45 -14.50 -0.96 22.36
C ALA A 45 -14.88 -0.50 20.94
N ASP A 46 -15.62 0.61 20.80
CA ASP A 46 -16.06 1.12 19.50
C ASP A 46 -14.89 1.66 18.68
N GLU A 47 -13.95 2.34 19.33
CA GLU A 47 -12.72 2.82 18.70
C GLU A 47 -11.85 1.65 18.23
N VAL A 48 -11.71 0.60 19.05
CA VAL A 48 -10.99 -0.62 18.68
C VAL A 48 -11.64 -1.29 17.46
N LEU A 49 -12.97 -1.39 17.43
CA LEU A 49 -13.69 -1.94 16.29
C LEU A 49 -13.51 -1.10 15.03
N MET A 50 -13.46 0.23 15.16
CA MET A 50 -13.19 1.13 14.03
C MET A 50 -11.77 0.91 13.47
N GLU A 51 -10.76 0.82 14.34
CA GLU A 51 -9.38 0.52 13.92
C GLU A 51 -9.27 -0.83 13.22
N ILE A 52 -9.92 -1.87 13.76
CA ILE A 52 -9.97 -3.21 13.14
C ILE A 52 -10.59 -3.14 11.75
N ARG A 53 -11.71 -2.41 11.60
CA ARG A 53 -12.37 -2.24 10.29
C ARG A 53 -11.46 -1.56 9.28
N VAL A 54 -10.75 -0.51 9.68
CA VAL A 54 -9.77 0.19 8.82
C VAL A 54 -8.66 -0.75 8.36
N LEU A 55 -8.11 -1.56 9.27
CA LEU A 55 -7.06 -2.53 8.93
C LEU A 55 -7.58 -3.66 8.04
N ALA A 56 -8.78 -4.16 8.30
CA ALA A 56 -9.40 -5.21 7.51
C ALA A 56 -9.70 -4.74 6.08
N ASP A 57 -10.24 -3.53 5.91
CA ASP A 57 -10.48 -2.95 4.59
C ASP A 57 -9.18 -2.73 3.82
N ARG A 58 -8.12 -2.26 4.50
CA ARG A 58 -6.80 -2.16 3.88
C ARG A 58 -6.29 -3.53 3.44
N ALA A 59 -6.35 -4.54 4.31
CA ALA A 59 -5.89 -5.89 4.02
C ALA A 59 -6.64 -6.53 2.85
N HIS A 60 -7.95 -6.34 2.79
CA HIS A 60 -8.80 -6.82 1.70
C HIS A 60 -8.38 -6.26 0.34
N ASN A 61 -7.90 -5.02 0.33
CA ASN A 61 -7.50 -4.31 -0.88
C ASN A 61 -6.06 -4.60 -1.32
N LEU A 62 -5.28 -5.42 -0.60
CA LEU A 62 -3.89 -5.72 -0.97
C LEU A 62 -3.80 -6.78 -2.09
N PRO A 63 -2.81 -6.68 -2.99
CA PRO A 63 -2.61 -7.64 -4.07
C PRO A 63 -1.95 -8.92 -3.55
N LEU A 64 -2.75 -9.84 -3.02
CA LEU A 64 -2.27 -11.11 -2.47
C LEU A 64 -2.06 -12.17 -3.56
N GLY A 65 -0.82 -12.68 -3.65
CA GLY A 65 -0.46 -13.84 -4.47
C GLY A 65 -0.42 -13.61 -5.98
N PRO A 66 -0.10 -14.67 -6.76
CA PRO A 66 -0.21 -14.63 -8.20
C PRO A 66 -1.69 -14.50 -8.56
N GLY A 67 -2.08 -13.34 -9.12
CA GLY A 67 -3.47 -13.10 -9.50
C GLY A 67 -4.02 -14.17 -10.46
N PRO A 68 -5.35 -14.28 -10.61
CA PRO A 68 -6.00 -15.37 -11.33
C PRO A 68 -5.36 -15.62 -12.71
N ARG A 69 -4.76 -16.80 -12.90
CA ARG A 69 -4.18 -17.24 -14.18
C ARG A 69 -5.31 -17.86 -15.00
N GLY A 70 -5.80 -17.15 -16.03
CA GLY A 70 -6.85 -17.70 -16.88
C GLY A 70 -7.09 -16.92 -18.17
N ARG A 71 -7.55 -17.63 -19.21
CA ARG A 71 -7.91 -17.11 -20.54
C ARG A 71 -8.86 -15.90 -20.48
N TRP A 72 -9.73 -15.85 -19.47
CA TRP A 72 -10.65 -14.73 -19.21
C TRP A 72 -9.95 -13.40 -18.91
N ARG A 73 -8.83 -13.39 -18.18
CA ARG A 73 -8.06 -12.16 -17.96
C ARG A 73 -7.28 -11.73 -19.19
N ALA A 74 -6.80 -12.66 -20.01
CA ALA A 74 -6.14 -12.33 -21.28
C ALA A 74 -7.12 -11.65 -22.26
N ALA A 75 -8.37 -12.13 -22.31
CA ALA A 75 -9.43 -11.49 -23.09
C ALA A 75 -9.76 -10.08 -22.54
N ARG A 76 -9.94 -9.93 -21.23
CA ARG A 76 -10.09 -8.60 -20.58
C ARG A 76 -8.86 -7.71 -20.75
N ALA A 77 -7.68 -8.30 -20.93
CA ALA A 77 -6.46 -7.52 -21.07
C ALA A 77 -6.34 -6.79 -22.41
N ARG A 78 -6.90 -7.36 -23.47
CA ARG A 78 -6.93 -6.75 -24.80
C ARG A 78 -7.75 -5.47 -24.87
N HIS A 79 -8.70 -5.28 -23.96
CA HIS A 79 -9.58 -4.10 -23.91
C HIS A 79 -9.34 -3.24 -22.65
N ALA A 80 -8.23 -3.45 -21.94
CA ALA A 80 -7.94 -2.71 -20.73
C ALA A 80 -7.61 -1.26 -21.05
N GLY A 81 -8.37 -0.32 -20.46
CA GLY A 81 -8.05 1.11 -20.56
C GLY A 81 -6.73 1.45 -19.85
N PRO A 82 -6.17 2.65 -20.07
CA PRO A 82 -4.86 3.05 -19.52
C PRO A 82 -4.75 2.87 -18.00
N ARG A 83 -5.82 3.19 -17.26
CA ARG A 83 -5.89 3.01 -15.81
C ARG A 83 -5.76 1.55 -15.38
N GLU A 84 -6.43 0.64 -16.08
CA GLU A 84 -6.38 -0.80 -15.77
C GLU A 84 -5.00 -1.38 -16.11
N GLN A 85 -4.38 -0.92 -17.20
CA GLN A 85 -3.00 -1.28 -17.54
C GLN A 85 -2.01 -0.82 -16.45
N ALA A 86 -2.13 0.43 -15.98
CA ALA A 86 -1.31 0.95 -14.88
C ALA A 86 -1.48 0.13 -13.59
N MET A 87 -2.72 -0.21 -13.23
CA MET A 87 -3.01 -1.07 -12.07
C MET A 87 -2.46 -2.49 -12.21
N ARG A 88 -2.38 -3.03 -13.43
CA ARG A 88 -1.75 -4.35 -13.64
C ARG A 88 -0.23 -4.31 -13.57
N ALA A 89 0.38 -3.26 -14.10
CA ALA A 89 1.82 -3.03 -14.03
C ALA A 89 2.28 -2.78 -12.59
N ARG A 90 1.45 -2.07 -11.82
CA ARG A 90 1.69 -1.74 -10.41
C ARG A 90 0.50 -2.15 -9.55
N PRO A 91 0.39 -3.44 -9.14
CA PRO A 91 -0.74 -3.98 -8.36
C PRO A 91 -1.09 -3.22 -7.08
N MET A 92 -0.12 -2.53 -6.45
CA MET A 92 -0.37 -1.72 -5.26
C MET A 92 -1.02 -0.37 -5.56
N SER A 93 -1.18 0.01 -6.84
CA SER A 93 -1.66 1.34 -7.23
C SER A 93 -3.02 1.68 -6.62
N TYR A 94 -3.96 0.74 -6.62
CA TYR A 94 -5.28 1.00 -6.07
C TYR A 94 -5.18 1.31 -4.57
N THR A 95 -4.65 0.38 -3.78
CA THR A 95 -4.51 0.49 -2.32
C THR A 95 -3.74 1.75 -1.92
N TRP A 96 -2.62 2.03 -2.60
CA TRP A 96 -1.80 3.21 -2.32
C TRP A 96 -2.58 4.52 -2.52
N HIS A 97 -3.40 4.61 -3.58
CA HIS A 97 -4.13 5.83 -3.88
C HIS A 97 -5.42 5.97 -3.06
N THR A 98 -6.01 4.88 -2.55
CA THR A 98 -7.27 4.91 -1.78
C THR A 98 -7.08 4.92 -0.26
N THR A 99 -5.96 4.45 0.30
CA THR A 99 -5.80 4.27 1.75
C THR A 99 -5.65 5.56 2.58
N GLY A 100 -5.70 6.75 1.96
CA GLY A 100 -5.48 8.03 2.63
C GLY A 100 -4.05 8.26 3.13
N GLU A 101 -3.78 9.40 3.75
CA GLU A 101 -2.43 9.77 4.23
C GLU A 101 -1.94 8.88 5.37
N GLN A 102 -2.77 8.68 6.40
CA GLN A 102 -2.43 7.81 7.54
C GLN A 102 -2.14 6.37 7.10
N GLY A 103 -2.91 5.85 6.13
CA GLY A 103 -2.67 4.53 5.58
C GLY A 103 -1.35 4.43 4.82
N ARG A 104 -0.96 5.46 4.06
CA ARG A 104 0.34 5.51 3.37
C ARG A 104 1.49 5.55 4.36
N VAL A 105 1.38 6.33 5.44
CA VAL A 105 2.38 6.36 6.52
C VAL A 105 2.52 4.98 7.16
N TRP A 106 1.38 4.35 7.49
CA TRP A 106 1.35 2.99 8.04
C TRP A 106 2.05 1.99 7.11
N MET A 107 1.76 2.03 5.80
CA MET A 107 2.40 1.14 4.82
C MET A 107 3.92 1.36 4.75
N LEU A 108 4.36 2.62 4.61
CA LEU A 108 5.77 2.94 4.49
C LEU A 108 6.57 2.56 5.74
N ARG A 109 6.00 2.76 6.93
CA ARG A 109 6.60 2.34 8.19
C ARG A 109 6.90 0.84 8.17
N HIS A 110 5.88 0.02 7.93
CA HIS A 110 6.02 -1.44 7.95
C HIS A 110 6.95 -1.98 6.87
N ILE A 111 6.95 -1.37 5.67
CA ILE A 111 7.89 -1.71 4.59
C ILE A 111 9.32 -1.41 5.02
N SER A 112 9.54 -0.24 5.63
CA SER A 112 10.87 0.19 6.08
C SER A 112 11.37 -0.65 7.25
N GLU A 113 10.51 -0.96 8.22
CA GLU A 113 10.83 -1.81 9.38
C GLU A 113 11.17 -3.24 8.96
N ALA A 114 10.54 -3.74 7.89
CA ALA A 114 10.87 -5.03 7.29
C ALA A 114 12.14 -5.00 6.42
N GLY A 115 12.80 -3.84 6.29
CA GLY A 115 14.02 -3.70 5.51
C GLY A 115 13.81 -3.74 4.00
N TYR A 116 12.59 -3.54 3.50
CA TYR A 116 12.33 -3.52 2.07
C TYR A 116 12.50 -2.13 1.47
N ARG A 117 13.12 -2.08 0.29
CA ARG A 117 13.09 -0.94 -0.60
C ARG A 117 11.94 -1.12 -1.58
N TRP A 118 10.91 -0.29 -1.42
CA TRP A 118 9.76 -0.25 -2.31
C TRP A 118 9.47 1.18 -2.71
N THR A 119 9.29 1.41 -4.01
CA THR A 119 8.92 2.74 -4.52
C THR A 119 7.41 2.81 -4.69
N PRO A 120 6.73 3.78 -4.06
CA PRO A 120 5.29 3.91 -4.22
C PRO A 120 4.86 4.11 -5.69
N PRO A 121 3.70 3.56 -6.10
CA PRO A 121 3.27 3.61 -7.49
C PRO A 121 2.92 5.04 -7.92
N PRO A 122 3.14 5.39 -9.19
CA PRO A 122 2.79 6.71 -9.73
C PRO A 122 1.27 6.95 -9.67
N PRO A 123 0.81 8.21 -9.75
CA PRO A 123 -0.61 8.53 -9.87
C PRO A 123 -1.24 7.78 -11.06
N LEU A 124 -2.47 7.30 -10.87
CA LEU A 124 -3.21 6.63 -11.94
C LEU A 124 -3.58 7.63 -13.04
N PRO A 125 -3.58 7.22 -14.32
CA PRO A 125 -4.06 8.06 -15.41
C PRO A 125 -5.49 8.50 -15.14
N THR A 126 -5.73 9.80 -15.13
CA THR A 126 -7.09 10.37 -15.13
C THR A 126 -7.63 10.30 -16.56
N SER A 127 -8.91 9.96 -16.72
CA SER A 127 -9.57 9.81 -18.02
C SER A 127 -9.89 11.16 -18.69
N GLY A 128 -9.12 12.21 -18.43
CA GLY A 128 -9.37 13.57 -18.91
C GLY A 128 -8.42 13.97 -20.04
N ARG A 129 -8.96 14.62 -21.07
CA ARG A 129 -8.30 15.14 -22.27
C ARG A 129 -7.24 16.24 -22.00
N ASN A 130 -6.84 16.45 -20.75
CA ASN A 130 -5.78 17.35 -20.30
C ASN A 130 -4.86 16.58 -19.33
N ALA A 131 -3.99 15.74 -19.88
CA ALA A 131 -2.91 15.15 -19.12
C ALA A 131 -1.80 16.19 -18.98
N ASP A 132 -1.96 17.12 -18.04
CA ASP A 132 -0.84 17.90 -17.56
C ASP A 132 0.20 16.92 -17.04
N ALA A 133 1.29 16.82 -17.81
CA ALA A 133 2.44 15.98 -17.56
C ALA A 133 3.13 16.41 -16.27
N TRP A 134 2.56 16.05 -15.13
CA TRP A 134 3.24 16.04 -13.85
C TRP A 134 4.35 14.98 -13.94
N SER A 135 5.55 15.44 -14.26
CA SER A 135 6.71 14.55 -14.33
C SER A 135 6.85 13.79 -13.01
N PHE A 136 6.99 12.47 -13.10
CA PHE A 136 7.21 11.53 -12.00
C PHE A 136 8.24 12.03 -10.96
N ARG A 137 9.28 12.75 -11.44
CA ARG A 137 10.33 13.39 -10.62
C ARG A 137 9.83 14.54 -9.75
N ARG A 138 8.75 15.24 -10.13
CA ARG A 138 8.13 16.32 -9.35
C ARG A 138 7.21 15.76 -8.26
N TRP A 139 6.51 14.68 -8.55
CA TRP A 139 5.72 13.93 -7.55
C TRP A 139 6.62 13.29 -6.48
N LEU A 140 7.72 12.62 -6.87
CA LEU A 140 8.70 12.06 -5.94
C LEU A 140 9.31 13.13 -5.01
N ARG A 141 9.63 14.31 -5.55
CA ARG A 141 10.15 15.44 -4.75
C ARG A 141 9.12 15.94 -3.73
N ALA A 142 7.85 16.04 -4.12
CA ALA A 142 6.78 16.43 -3.20
C ALA A 142 6.55 15.38 -2.09
N LEU A 143 6.68 14.08 -2.42
CA LEU A 143 6.56 13.00 -1.44
C LEU A 143 7.71 13.02 -0.42
N VAL A 144 8.96 13.16 -0.89
CA VAL A 144 10.16 13.20 -0.04
C VAL A 144 10.18 14.44 0.86
N ALA A 145 9.71 15.59 0.36
CA ALA A 145 9.62 16.83 1.15
C ALA A 145 8.57 16.78 2.27
N ARG A 146 7.61 15.85 2.20
CA ARG A 146 6.48 15.73 3.13
C ARG A 146 6.67 14.65 4.19
N LEU A 147 7.77 13.91 4.10
CA LEU A 147 8.20 12.86 5.05
C LEU A 147 9.43 13.30 5.87
N ARG A 148 9.84 14.57 5.77
CA ARG A 148 10.81 15.24 6.63
C ARG A 148 10.08 16.15 7.59
#